data_AF-A0A6P4EFP4-F1
#
_entry.id   AF-A0A6P4EFP4-F1
#
_cell.length_a   1.000
_cell.length_b   1.000
_cell.length_c   1.000
_cell.angle_alpha   90.00
_cell.angle_beta   90.00
_cell.angle_gamma   90.00
#
_symmetry.space_group_name_H-M   'P 1'
#
loop_
_entity.id
_entity.type
_entity.pdbx_description
1 polymer ?
#
loop_
_entity_poly.entity_id
_entity_poly.type
_entity_poly.pdbx_seq_one_letter_code
_entity_poly.pdbx_strand_id
1 'polypeptide(L)'
;MYRIELEHGTTSGRRMIWVNGREVLRRDWMFKLVGEDTFHIDQTRCIIRVDPAPGFKYEYSLYIDGKSHEQYTEDMTRQYRLWLYTCDTAAEAAQEYRIMLKLDTLSLYVNDELRTEE
;
A
#
# COMPACT_ATOMS: atom_id res chain seq x y z
N MET A 1 -7.11 0.18 4.64
CA MET A 1 -6.14 0.64 3.62
C MET A 1 -4.75 0.58 4.23
N TYR A 2 -3.72 0.11 3.51
CA TYR A 2 -2.36 0.03 4.06
C TYR A 2 -1.46 1.06 3.36
N ARG A 3 -0.68 1.80 4.15
CA ARG A 3 0.41 2.64 3.66
C ARG A 3 1.70 1.83 3.74
N ILE A 4 2.31 1.59 2.58
CA ILE A 4 3.58 0.88 2.46
C ILE A 4 4.65 1.90 2.09
N GLU A 5 5.75 1.92 2.83
CA GLU A 5 6.86 2.86 2.63
C GLU A 5 8.15 2.07 2.47
N LEU A 6 9.01 2.52 1.54
CA LEU A 6 10.31 1.92 1.25
C LEU A 6 11.40 2.98 1.38
N GLU A 7 12.43 2.69 2.18
CA GLU A 7 13.73 3.36 2.10
C GLU A 7 14.70 2.48 1.33
N HIS A 8 15.35 3.03 0.31
CA HIS A 8 16.41 2.35 -0.45
C HIS A 8 17.67 3.23 -0.52
N GLY A 9 18.69 2.85 0.25
CA GLY A 9 19.98 3.52 0.28
C GLY A 9 20.87 3.06 -0.88
N THR A 10 21.09 3.91 -1.88
CA THR A 10 21.83 3.55 -3.10
C THR A 10 23.36 3.50 -2.91
N THR A 11 23.88 4.01 -1.80
CA THR A 11 25.32 3.91 -1.45
C THR A 11 25.62 2.70 -0.57
N SER A 12 24.75 2.38 0.39
CA SER A 12 24.94 1.27 1.35
C SER A 12 24.19 -0.01 0.98
N GLY A 13 23.28 0.06 0.01
CA GLY A 13 22.29 -0.98 -0.26
C GLY A 13 21.27 -1.16 0.87
N ARG A 14 21.14 -0.19 1.78
CA ARG A 14 20.16 -0.26 2.87
C ARG A 14 18.75 -0.41 2.32
N ARG A 15 17.94 -1.27 2.94
CA ARG A 15 16.52 -1.42 2.65
C ARG A 15 15.71 -1.44 3.94
N MET A 16 14.68 -0.60 4.02
CA MET A 16 13.72 -0.65 5.12
C MET A 16 12.31 -0.53 4.55
N ILE A 17 11.39 -1.31 5.11
CA ILE A 17 9.99 -1.28 4.73
C ILE A 17 9.15 -1.05 5.97
N TRP A 18 8.19 -0.13 5.86
CA TRP A 18 7.17 0.11 6.88
C TRP A 18 5.79 -0.12 6.32
N VAL A 19 4.90 -0.63 7.17
CA VAL A 19 3.47 -0.77 6.91
C VAL A 19 2.73 -0.03 8.00
N ASN A 20 1.95 0.99 7.63
CA ASN A 20 1.24 1.88 8.54
C ASN A 20 2.17 2.46 9.62
N GLY A 21 3.38 2.88 9.23
CA GLY A 21 4.41 3.43 10.12
C GLY A 21 5.14 2.40 10.98
N ARG A 22 4.77 1.11 10.94
CA ARG A 22 5.46 0.04 11.66
C ARG A 22 6.50 -0.63 10.77
N GLU A 23 7.73 -0.76 11.27
CA GLU A 23 8.80 -1.46 10.57
C GLU A 23 8.44 -2.95 10.39
N VAL A 24 8.52 -3.45 9.16
CA VAL A 24 8.28 -4.86 8.82
C VAL A 24 9.50 -5.55 8.22
N LEU A 25 10.45 -4.78 7.70
CA LEU A 25 11.72 -5.29 7.17
C LEU A 25 12.81 -4.25 7.36
N ARG A 26 14.00 -4.72 7.75
CA ARG A 26 15.20 -3.90 7.83
C ARG A 26 16.44 -4.67 7.40
N ARG A 27 17.23 -4.06 6.52
CA ARG A 27 18.56 -4.48 6.09
C ARG A 27 19.46 -3.26 6.07
N ASP A 28 20.40 -3.18 7.00
CA ASP A 28 21.25 -1.99 7.16
C ASP A 28 22.30 -1.85 6.04
N TRP A 29 22.68 -2.96 5.40
CA TRP A 29 23.67 -2.97 4.32
C TRP A 29 23.42 -4.12 3.34
N MET A 30 23.60 -3.86 2.04
CA MET A 30 23.57 -4.88 1.00
C MET A 30 24.57 -4.55 -0.11
N PHE A 31 25.22 -5.58 -0.66
CA PHE A 31 26.09 -5.40 -1.82
C PHE A 31 25.31 -5.17 -3.11
N LYS A 32 24.16 -5.83 -3.27
CA LYS A 32 23.29 -5.69 -4.45
C LYS A 32 22.22 -4.65 -4.19
N LEU A 33 22.05 -3.72 -5.14
CA LEU A 33 21.03 -2.67 -5.10
C LEU A 33 19.71 -3.10 -5.77
N VAL A 34 19.75 -4.14 -6.61
CA VAL A 34 18.59 -4.71 -7.31
C VAL A 34 18.20 -6.06 -6.71
N GLY A 35 16.92 -6.42 -6.83
CA GLY A 35 16.36 -7.67 -6.30
C GLY A 35 15.09 -7.44 -5.49
N GLU A 36 14.65 -8.47 -4.77
CA GLU A 36 13.32 -8.52 -4.15
C GLU A 36 13.37 -8.55 -2.62
N ASP A 37 12.33 -7.98 -2.01
CA ASP A 37 12.03 -8.04 -0.59
C ASP A 37 10.62 -8.54 -0.39
N THR A 38 10.50 -9.70 0.26
CA THR A 38 9.20 -10.25 0.65
C THR A 38 8.88 -9.87 2.08
N PHE A 39 7.65 -9.41 2.31
CA PHE A 39 7.08 -9.13 3.62
C PHE A 39 5.59 -9.52 3.61
N HIS A 40 4.93 -9.44 4.76
CA HIS A 40 3.53 -9.82 4.89
C HIS A 40 2.72 -8.68 5.52
N ILE A 41 1.51 -8.50 5.01
CA ILE A 41 0.46 -7.68 5.63
C ILE A 41 -0.65 -8.63 6.00
N ASP A 42 -0.80 -8.89 7.30
CA ASP A 42 -1.63 -9.97 7.84
C ASP A 42 -1.29 -11.32 7.19
N GLN A 43 -2.21 -11.94 6.44
CA GLN A 43 -1.98 -13.18 5.70
C GLN A 43 -1.60 -12.96 4.23
N THR A 44 -1.54 -11.71 3.77
CA THR A 44 -1.24 -11.37 2.38
C THR A 44 0.26 -11.27 2.17
N ARG A 45 0.79 -12.02 1.20
CA ARG A 45 2.20 -11.93 0.81
C ARG A 45 2.43 -10.72 -0.09
N CYS A 46 3.38 -9.87 0.28
CA CYS A 46 3.79 -8.71 -0.51
C CYS A 46 5.26 -8.84 -0.93
N ILE A 47 5.58 -8.35 -2.13
CA ILE A 47 6.96 -8.27 -2.63
C ILE A 47 7.21 -6.86 -3.16
N ILE A 48 8.26 -6.21 -2.66
CA ILE A 48 8.85 -5.05 -3.34
C ILE A 48 10.00 -5.55 -4.19
N ARG A 49 9.93 -5.28 -5.50
CA ARG A 49 11.02 -5.54 -6.45
C ARG A 49 11.69 -4.22 -6.80
N VAL A 50 13.03 -4.24 -6.79
CA VAL A 50 13.88 -3.14 -7.24
C VAL A 50 14.60 -3.57 -8.50
N ASP A 51 14.28 -2.93 -9.62
CA ASP A 51 14.86 -3.20 -10.93
C ASP A 51 15.77 -2.03 -11.37
N PRO A 52 16.83 -2.30 -12.15
CA PRO A 52 17.65 -1.23 -12.71
C PRO A 52 16.89 -0.50 -13.82
N ALA A 53 16.96 0.82 -13.83
CA ALA A 53 16.38 1.67 -14.86
C ALA A 53 17.46 2.53 -15.54
N PRO A 54 17.26 2.96 -16.81
CA PRO A 54 18.22 3.78 -17.53
C PRO A 54 18.62 5.05 -16.79
N GLY A 55 19.89 5.46 -16.94
CA GLY A 55 20.44 6.66 -16.32
C GLY A 55 20.78 6.50 -14.82
N PHE A 56 21.25 5.32 -14.42
CA PHE A 56 21.62 4.99 -13.02
C PHE A 56 20.46 5.19 -12.04
N LYS A 57 19.25 4.84 -12.47
CA LYS A 57 18.02 4.91 -11.68
C LYS A 57 17.55 3.51 -11.30
N TYR A 58 16.54 3.48 -10.44
CA TYR A 58 15.86 2.26 -10.03
C TYR A 58 14.36 2.43 -10.21
N GLU A 59 13.71 1.34 -10.61
CA GLU A 59 12.27 1.22 -10.63
C GLU A 59 11.82 0.33 -9.47
N TYR A 60 10.66 0.64 -8.92
CA TYR A 60 10.11 -0.04 -7.75
C TYR A 60 8.74 -0.58 -8.11
N SER A 61 8.58 -1.88 -7.99
CA SER A 61 7.30 -2.55 -8.23
C SER A 61 6.84 -3.24 -6.96
N LEU A 62 5.56 -3.06 -6.63
CA LEU A 62 4.91 -3.79 -5.54
C LEU A 62 4.06 -4.92 -6.14
N TYR A 63 4.20 -6.11 -5.59
CA TYR A 63 3.33 -7.24 -5.86
C TYR A 63 2.56 -7.62 -4.60
N ILE A 64 1.27 -7.89 -4.75
CA ILE A 64 0.35 -8.23 -3.66
C ILE A 64 -0.32 -9.55 -4.06
N ASP A 65 -0.05 -10.61 -3.30
CA ASP A 65 -0.51 -11.97 -3.54
C ASP A 65 -0.28 -12.45 -4.99
N GLY A 66 0.94 -12.20 -5.48
CA GLY A 66 1.37 -12.59 -6.83
C GLY A 66 0.89 -11.69 -7.97
N LYS A 67 0.03 -10.69 -7.70
CA LYS A 67 -0.43 -9.70 -8.68
C LYS A 67 0.42 -8.44 -8.61
N SER A 68 0.68 -7.78 -9.74
CA SER A 68 1.28 -6.43 -9.69
C SER A 68 0.32 -5.45 -8.99
N HIS A 69 0.85 -4.35 -8.45
CA HIS A 69 0.03 -3.30 -7.84
C HIS A 69 -1.04 -2.76 -8.80
N GLU A 70 -0.72 -2.64 -10.08
CA GLU A 70 -1.67 -2.25 -11.13
C GLU A 70 -2.80 -3.27 -11.28
N GLN A 71 -2.47 -4.55 -11.46
CA GLN A 71 -3.47 -5.64 -11.56
C GLN A 71 -4.35 -5.72 -10.30
N TYR A 72 -3.73 -5.61 -9.13
CA TYR A 72 -4.45 -5.58 -7.85
C TYR A 72 -5.42 -4.39 -7.78
N THR A 73 -4.98 -3.21 -8.22
CA THR A 73 -5.80 -2.00 -8.24
C THR A 73 -6.97 -2.12 -9.22
N GLU A 74 -6.75 -2.70 -10.39
CA GLU A 74 -7.82 -2.97 -11.35
C GLU A 74 -8.86 -3.93 -10.78
N ASP A 75 -8.43 -5.04 -10.18
CA ASP A 75 -9.34 -6.02 -9.56
C ASP A 75 -10.15 -5.39 -8.43
N MET A 76 -9.52 -4.58 -7.59
CA MET A 76 -10.19 -3.81 -6.54
C MET A 76 -11.20 -2.81 -7.12
N THR A 77 -10.86 -2.11 -8.19
CA THR A 77 -11.75 -1.14 -8.84
C THR A 77 -12.92 -1.82 -9.56
N ARG A 78 -12.78 -3.09 -9.96
CA ARG A 78 -13.93 -3.87 -10.49
C ARG A 78 -14.92 -4.26 -9.40
N GLN A 79 -14.44 -4.50 -8.19
CA GLN A 79 -15.27 -4.98 -7.08
C GLN A 79 -15.80 -3.87 -6.18
N TYR A 80 -15.06 -2.75 -6.08
CA TYR A 80 -15.32 -1.68 -5.13
C TYR A 80 -15.33 -0.30 -5.80
N ARG A 81 -16.04 0.63 -5.17
CA ARG A 81 -15.84 2.07 -5.35
C ARG A 81 -15.32 2.62 -4.03
N LEU A 82 -14.29 3.46 -4.09
CA LEU A 82 -13.64 4.04 -2.93
C LEU A 82 -13.69 5.56 -3.04
N TRP A 83 -14.11 6.20 -1.96
CA TRP A 83 -14.04 7.65 -1.79
C TRP A 83 -13.27 7.98 -0.52
N LEU A 84 -12.39 8.96 -0.62
CA LEU A 84 -11.76 9.63 0.51
C LEU A 84 -12.46 10.97 0.65
N TYR A 85 -13.06 11.19 1.81
CA TYR A 85 -13.79 12.41 2.13
C TYR A 85 -13.15 13.06 3.35
N THR A 86 -12.68 14.29 3.20
CA THR A 86 -12.19 15.09 4.32
C THR A 86 -13.30 16.04 4.74
N CYS A 87 -13.76 15.89 5.98
CA CYS A 87 -14.69 16.80 6.61
C CYS A 87 -13.89 17.93 7.27
N ASP A 88 -13.88 19.09 6.63
CA ASP A 88 -13.27 20.31 7.14
C ASP A 88 -14.39 21.23 7.65
N THR A 89 -14.72 21.09 8.94
CA THR A 89 -15.63 22.03 9.61
C THR A 89 -14.81 22.93 10.52
N ALA A 90 -15.11 24.23 10.50
CA ALA A 90 -14.28 25.28 11.08
C ALA A 90 -14.01 25.19 12.60
N ALA A 91 -14.59 24.21 13.31
CA ALA A 91 -14.50 24.04 14.75
C ALA A 91 -13.60 22.86 15.20
N GLU A 92 -13.22 21.94 14.30
CA GLU A 92 -12.49 20.71 14.64
C GLU A 92 -11.34 20.44 13.66
N ALA A 93 -10.40 19.58 14.06
CA ALA A 93 -9.36 19.11 13.16
C ALA A 93 -9.99 18.37 11.97
N ALA A 94 -9.43 18.55 10.77
CA ALA A 94 -9.92 17.92 9.56
C ALA A 94 -10.03 16.39 9.75
N GLN A 95 -11.26 15.87 9.68
CA GLN A 95 -11.52 14.45 9.87
C GLN A 95 -11.59 13.76 8.51
N GLU A 96 -10.75 12.75 8.30
CA GLU A 96 -10.78 11.94 7.09
C GLU A 96 -11.73 10.75 7.26
N TYR A 97 -12.54 10.50 6.23
CA TYR A 97 -13.44 9.38 6.10
C TYR A 97 -13.10 8.58 4.86
N ARG A 98 -13.08 7.27 5.02
CA ARG A 98 -12.92 6.33 3.92
C ARG A 98 -14.23 5.61 3.68
N ILE A 99 -14.86 5.88 2.56
CA ILE A 99 -16.15 5.29 2.17
C ILE A 99 -15.88 4.28 1.06
N MET A 100 -16.31 3.04 1.26
CA MET A 100 -16.15 1.98 0.27
C MET A 100 -17.49 1.31 0.00
N LEU A 101 -17.88 1.26 -1.28
CA LEU A 101 -19.06 0.54 -1.74
C LEU A 101 -18.60 -0.74 -2.44
N LYS A 102 -19.04 -1.89 -1.94
CA LYS A 102 -18.86 -3.17 -2.62
C LYS A 102 -19.99 -3.35 -3.65
N LEU A 103 -19.63 -3.48 -4.92
CA LEU A 103 -20.58 -3.36 -6.02
C LEU A 103 -21.53 -4.55 -6.17
N ASP A 104 -21.08 -5.76 -5.80
CA ASP A 104 -21.86 -6.98 -5.98
C ASP A 104 -23.03 -7.10 -4.98
N THR A 105 -22.83 -6.57 -3.78
CA THR A 105 -23.69 -6.73 -2.60
C THR A 105 -24.30 -5.41 -2.19
N LEU A 106 -23.86 -4.30 -2.81
CA LEU A 106 -24.18 -2.93 -2.42
C LEU A 106 -23.87 -2.63 -0.94
N SER A 107 -22.96 -3.40 -0.35
CA SER A 107 -22.53 -3.20 1.04
C SER A 107 -21.68 -1.94 1.14
N LEU A 108 -22.05 -1.05 2.06
CA LEU A 108 -21.34 0.19 2.34
C LEU A 108 -20.46 0.03 3.56
N TYR A 109 -19.18 0.39 3.43
CA TYR A 109 -18.22 0.42 4.52
C TYR A 109 -17.75 1.85 4.76
N VAL A 110 -17.64 2.24 6.03
CA VAL A 110 -17.04 3.51 6.44
C VAL A 110 -15.92 3.19 7.41
N ASN A 111 -14.70 3.64 7.09
CA ASN A 111 -13.50 3.39 7.92
C ASN A 111 -13.27 1.90 8.24
N ASP A 112 -13.48 1.03 7.23
CA ASP A 112 -13.34 -0.43 7.33
C ASP A 112 -14.50 -1.15 8.08
N GLU A 113 -15.51 -0.42 8.55
CA GLU A 113 -16.68 -0.99 9.23
C GLU A 113 -17.92 -1.03 8.32
N LEU A 114 -18.60 -2.18 8.28
CA LEU A 114 -19.85 -2.35 7.53
C LEU A 114 -20.96 -1.49 8.15
N ARG A 115 -21.64 -0.71 7.31
CA ARG A 115 -22.84 0.04 7.69
C ARG A 115 -24.08 -0.79 7.39
N THR A 116 -24.96 -0.89 8.39
CA THR A 116 -26.30 -1.44 8.28
C THR A 116 -27.30 -0.29 8.38
N GLU A 117 -28.38 -0.34 7.60
CA GLU A 117 -29.54 0.51 7.86
C GLU A 117 -30.22 0.04 9.15
N GLU A 118 -30.54 0.96 10.06
CA GLU A 118 -31.43 0.74 11.22
C GLU A 118 -32.88 1.05 10.85
#